data_AF-A0A351VCG9-F1
#
_entry.id   AF-A0A351VCG9-F1
#
_cell.length_a   1.000
_cell.length_b   1.000
_cell.length_c   1.000
_cell.angle_alpha   90.00
_cell.angle_beta   90.00
_cell.angle_gamma   90.00
#
_symmetry.space_group_name_H-M   'P 1'
#
loop_
_entity.id
_entity.type
_entity.pdbx_description
1 polymer ?
#
loop_
_entity_poly.entity_id
_entity_poly.type
_entity_poly.pdbx_seq_one_letter_code
_entity_poly.pdbx_strand_id
1 'polypeptide(L)'
;GIMAEIKKWGFGAAPFKPETLNRNKTALKYVLIYVDKQSIKKNTDICNEISLVKGLFNRIIRQDQWDWFTTYMYFDYPSYKECSNIVRLLSGLRASAKSGNMNEVKKISLHIKDTNFALYAKKFLEFNINSDDTDEYIYILSRREEKDLLKIGMTTRNVLKRCQEINAATGVVFPYSPRKVFRVKDSKEAERVVHQVLDEYRIRADREFFKCDYSSACEIIEGCLRENDLFYYKY
;
A
#
# COMPACT_ATOMS: atom_id res chain seq x y z
N GLY A 1 -4.07 35.29 -1.05
CA GLY A 1 -3.20 34.12 -1.26
C GLY A 1 -3.47 33.14 -0.14
N ILE A 2 -4.04 31.98 -0.46
CA ILE A 2 -4.37 30.97 0.53
C ILE A 2 -3.06 30.26 0.88
N MET A 3 -2.51 30.53 2.06
CA MET A 3 -1.48 29.66 2.64
C MET A 3 -2.11 28.27 2.73
N ALA A 4 -1.72 27.36 1.84
CA ALA A 4 -2.15 25.99 1.91
C ALA A 4 -1.73 25.45 3.28
N GLU A 5 -2.71 25.10 4.11
CA GLU A 5 -2.49 24.52 5.44
C GLU A 5 -1.51 23.35 5.29
N ILE A 6 -0.31 23.49 5.86
CA ILE A 6 0.72 22.46 5.79
C ILE A 6 0.17 21.22 6.49
N LYS A 7 -0.15 20.19 5.72
CA LYS A 7 -0.63 18.93 6.29
C LYS A 7 0.51 18.29 7.09
N LYS A 8 0.18 17.81 8.28
CA LYS A 8 1.11 17.14 9.21
C LYS A 8 1.78 15.88 8.60
N TRP A 9 1.17 15.29 7.57
CA TRP A 9 1.56 14.01 7.00
C TRP A 9 1.94 14.19 5.53
N GLY A 10 2.89 13.38 5.05
CA GLY A 10 3.12 13.20 3.62
C GLY A 10 1.85 12.73 2.92
N PHE A 11 1.73 13.03 1.64
CA PHE A 11 0.63 12.56 0.81
C PHE A 11 0.61 11.03 0.77
N GLY A 12 -0.57 10.43 0.99
CA GLY A 12 -0.74 8.98 1.11
C GLY A 12 -0.48 8.40 2.51
N ALA A 13 0.12 9.16 3.41
CA ALA A 13 0.54 8.70 4.75
C ALA A 13 -0.41 9.10 5.90
N ALA A 14 -1.57 9.68 5.60
CA ALA A 14 -2.54 10.04 6.62
C ALA A 14 -3.08 8.77 7.33
N PRO A 15 -3.14 8.75 8.67
CA PRO A 15 -3.71 7.62 9.41
C PRO A 15 -5.23 7.57 9.23
N PHE A 16 -5.81 6.37 9.37
CA PHE A 16 -7.25 6.23 9.45
C PHE A 16 -7.79 6.87 10.74
N LYS A 17 -8.89 7.62 10.62
CA LYS A 17 -9.71 7.95 11.80
C LYS A 17 -10.28 6.66 12.39
N PRO A 18 -10.46 6.55 13.73
CA PRO A 18 -10.97 5.34 14.37
C PRO A 18 -12.28 4.82 13.78
N GLU A 19 -13.24 5.71 13.52
CA GLU A 19 -14.53 5.37 12.90
C GLU A 19 -14.36 4.82 11.48
N THR A 20 -13.49 5.43 10.67
CA THR A 20 -13.19 4.98 9.31
C THR A 20 -12.53 3.60 9.33
N LEU A 21 -11.58 3.38 10.24
CA LEU A 21 -10.93 2.08 10.39
C LEU A 21 -11.93 0.99 10.78
N ASN A 22 -12.80 1.27 11.77
CA ASN A 22 -13.83 0.34 12.22
C ASN A 22 -14.83 0.00 11.10
N ARG A 23 -15.25 1.00 10.31
CA ARG A 23 -16.08 0.79 9.12
C ARG A 23 -15.40 -0.11 8.10
N ASN A 24 -14.13 0.16 7.78
CA ASN A 24 -13.35 -0.64 6.82
C ASN A 24 -13.20 -2.10 7.30
N LYS A 25 -12.84 -2.30 8.58
CA LYS A 25 -12.74 -3.65 9.17
C LYS A 25 -14.09 -4.39 9.14
N THR A 26 -15.19 -3.68 9.40
CA THR A 26 -16.54 -4.26 9.35
C THR A 26 -16.92 -4.69 7.93
N ALA A 27 -16.69 -3.82 6.95
CA ALA A 27 -16.93 -4.12 5.54
C ALA A 27 -16.14 -5.34 5.07
N LEU A 28 -14.84 -5.40 5.40
CA LEU A 28 -13.98 -6.55 5.09
C LEU A 28 -14.52 -7.85 5.68
N LYS A 29 -14.95 -7.84 6.96
CA LYS A 29 -15.54 -9.02 7.60
C LYS A 29 -16.79 -9.50 6.86
N TYR A 30 -17.70 -8.59 6.50
CA TYR A 30 -18.91 -8.96 5.77
C TYR A 30 -18.62 -9.49 4.37
N VAL A 31 -17.72 -8.85 3.64
CA VAL A 31 -17.34 -9.30 2.29
C VAL A 31 -16.62 -10.65 2.35
N LEU A 32 -15.77 -10.91 3.35
CA LEU A 32 -15.15 -12.23 3.55
C LEU A 32 -16.19 -13.32 3.77
N ILE A 33 -17.14 -13.09 4.69
CA ILE A 33 -18.23 -14.05 4.96
C ILE A 33 -19.07 -14.28 3.71
N TYR A 34 -19.37 -13.23 2.95
CA TYR A 34 -20.16 -13.34 1.74
C TYR A 34 -19.42 -14.06 0.61
N VAL A 35 -18.14 -13.78 0.40
CA VAL A 35 -17.29 -14.53 -0.54
C VAL A 35 -17.21 -16.00 -0.13
N ASP A 36 -17.18 -16.29 1.17
CA ASP A 36 -17.08 -17.67 1.65
C ASP A 36 -18.38 -18.46 1.52
N LYS A 37 -19.45 -17.92 2.12
CA LYS A 37 -20.72 -18.62 2.36
C LYS A 37 -21.84 -18.22 1.40
N GLN A 38 -21.65 -17.16 0.63
CA GLN A 38 -22.68 -16.50 -0.20
C GLN A 38 -23.96 -16.14 0.58
N SER A 39 -23.84 -16.02 1.90
CA SER A 39 -24.93 -15.69 2.83
C SER A 39 -24.74 -14.30 3.40
N ILE A 40 -25.84 -13.57 3.56
CA ILE A 40 -25.84 -12.20 4.11
C ILE A 40 -26.50 -12.24 5.49
N LYS A 41 -25.91 -11.55 6.47
CA LYS A 41 -26.56 -11.37 7.78
C LYS A 41 -27.82 -10.51 7.60
N LYS A 42 -28.89 -10.78 8.36
CA LYS A 42 -30.12 -9.99 8.31
C LYS A 42 -29.79 -8.48 8.49
N ASN A 43 -30.34 -7.64 7.62
CA ASN A 43 -30.15 -6.19 7.56
C ASN A 43 -28.76 -5.68 7.12
N THR A 44 -27.94 -6.48 6.46
CA THR A 44 -26.67 -6.01 5.85
C THR A 44 -26.86 -5.65 4.37
N ASP A 45 -26.52 -4.42 3.98
CA ASP A 45 -26.40 -4.02 2.58
C ASP A 45 -25.05 -4.50 2.02
N ILE A 46 -25.01 -5.74 1.55
CA ILE A 46 -23.80 -6.34 1.00
C ILE A 46 -23.25 -5.57 -0.21
N CYS A 47 -24.10 -4.90 -1.00
CA CYS A 47 -23.66 -4.15 -2.16
C CYS A 47 -22.86 -2.91 -1.73
N ASN A 48 -23.28 -2.25 -0.65
CA ASN A 48 -22.53 -1.18 -0.03
C ASN A 48 -21.19 -1.68 0.54
N GLU A 49 -21.19 -2.80 1.28
CA GLU A 49 -19.95 -3.36 1.85
C GLU A 49 -18.93 -3.75 0.77
N ILE A 50 -19.38 -4.40 -0.31
CA ILE A 50 -18.51 -4.70 -1.47
C ILE A 50 -17.96 -3.42 -2.10
N SER A 51 -18.76 -2.35 -2.18
CA SER A 51 -18.32 -1.06 -2.74
C SER A 51 -17.23 -0.43 -1.89
N LEU A 52 -17.36 -0.50 -0.55
CA LEU A 52 -16.37 0.01 0.39
C LEU A 52 -15.05 -0.75 0.27
N VAL A 53 -15.10 -2.08 0.31
CA VAL A 53 -13.89 -2.92 0.18
C VAL A 53 -13.21 -2.71 -1.17
N LYS A 54 -13.98 -2.68 -2.26
CA LYS A 54 -13.45 -2.34 -3.59
C LYS A 54 -12.74 -0.99 -3.57
N GLY A 55 -13.34 0.01 -2.92
CA GLY A 55 -12.77 1.35 -2.77
C GLY A 55 -11.39 1.36 -2.11
N LEU A 56 -11.13 0.46 -1.15
CA LEU A 56 -9.83 0.34 -0.50
C LEU A 56 -8.74 -0.15 -1.48
N PHE A 57 -9.01 -1.21 -2.24
CA PHE A 57 -8.06 -1.69 -3.27
C PHE A 57 -7.89 -0.67 -4.40
N ASN A 58 -8.97 -0.01 -4.82
CA ASN A 58 -8.89 1.03 -5.86
C ASN A 58 -8.05 2.23 -5.42
N ARG A 59 -8.03 2.54 -4.12
CA ARG A 59 -7.20 3.61 -3.55
C ARG A 59 -5.71 3.33 -3.73
N ILE A 60 -5.29 2.08 -3.59
CA ILE A 60 -3.91 1.64 -3.80
C ILE A 60 -3.48 1.84 -5.26
N ILE A 61 -4.40 1.55 -6.20
CA ILE A 61 -4.14 1.69 -7.65
C ILE A 61 -4.07 3.17 -8.04
N ARG A 62 -5.02 3.97 -7.57
CA ARG A 62 -5.15 5.38 -7.99
C ARG A 62 -4.15 6.31 -7.32
N GLN A 63 -3.74 6.00 -6.08
CA GLN A 63 -2.78 6.79 -5.30
C GLN A 63 -3.15 8.28 -5.20
N ASP A 64 -4.46 8.60 -5.19
CA ASP A 64 -4.98 9.96 -5.27
C ASP A 64 -5.59 10.46 -3.95
N GLN A 65 -5.46 9.70 -2.87
CA GLN A 65 -6.04 10.02 -1.56
C GLN A 65 -4.99 10.07 -0.45
N TRP A 66 -5.24 10.88 0.57
CA TRP A 66 -4.27 11.17 1.63
C TRP A 66 -3.79 9.97 2.44
N ASP A 67 -4.47 8.83 2.39
CA ASP A 67 -4.24 7.59 3.14
C ASP A 67 -4.04 6.38 2.20
N TRP A 68 -3.71 6.61 0.92
CA TRP A 68 -3.54 5.51 -0.05
C TRP A 68 -2.40 4.56 0.36
N PHE A 69 -1.27 5.09 0.85
CA PHE A 69 -0.13 4.29 1.30
C PHE A 69 -0.43 3.62 2.64
N THR A 70 -1.14 4.32 3.54
CA THR A 70 -1.68 3.71 4.76
C THR A 70 -2.55 2.49 4.43
N THR A 71 -3.45 2.62 3.45
CA THR A 71 -4.28 1.50 3.00
C THR A 71 -3.42 0.38 2.42
N TYR A 72 -2.45 0.72 1.56
CA TYR A 72 -1.52 -0.21 0.94
C TYR A 72 -0.75 -1.06 1.96
N MET A 73 -0.24 -0.40 3.01
CA MET A 73 0.46 -1.02 4.12
C MET A 73 -0.43 -1.92 4.97
N TYR A 74 -1.67 -1.52 5.27
CA TYR A 74 -2.58 -2.38 6.04
C TYR A 74 -2.88 -3.70 5.32
N PHE A 75 -2.85 -3.72 3.99
CA PHE A 75 -3.01 -4.95 3.20
C PHE A 75 -1.70 -5.74 3.03
N ASP A 76 -0.60 -5.36 3.68
CA ASP A 76 0.73 -6.00 3.53
C ASP A 76 1.27 -5.90 2.08
N TYR A 77 1.07 -4.73 1.47
CA TYR A 77 1.67 -4.32 0.19
C TYR A 77 1.34 -5.20 -1.04
N PRO A 78 0.06 -5.45 -1.36
CA PRO A 78 -0.35 -6.26 -2.52
C PRO A 78 0.08 -5.67 -3.87
N SER A 79 0.49 -6.52 -4.83
CA SER A 79 0.85 -6.02 -6.17
C SER A 79 -0.30 -5.25 -6.84
N TYR A 80 0.02 -4.21 -7.62
CA TYR A 80 -1.01 -3.43 -8.34
C TYR A 80 -1.82 -4.26 -9.33
N LYS A 81 -1.19 -5.28 -9.94
CA LYS A 81 -1.86 -6.24 -10.82
C LYS A 81 -2.92 -7.04 -10.06
N GLU A 82 -2.59 -7.51 -8.86
CA GLU A 82 -3.54 -8.26 -8.05
C GLU A 82 -4.65 -7.38 -7.49
N CYS A 83 -4.33 -6.16 -7.02
CA CYS A 83 -5.34 -5.16 -6.66
C CYS A 83 -6.34 -4.92 -7.80
N SER A 84 -5.86 -4.78 -9.03
CA SER A 84 -6.71 -4.55 -10.21
C SER A 84 -7.63 -5.74 -10.48
N ASN A 85 -7.11 -6.97 -10.34
CA ASN A 85 -7.92 -8.19 -10.47
C ASN A 85 -9.00 -8.27 -9.39
N ILE A 86 -8.65 -8.01 -8.13
CA ILE A 86 -9.60 -7.99 -7.00
C ILE A 86 -10.69 -6.92 -7.23
N VAL A 87 -10.33 -5.71 -7.66
CA VAL A 87 -11.29 -4.63 -7.96
C VAL A 87 -12.29 -5.05 -9.05
N ARG A 88 -11.82 -5.72 -10.11
CA ARG A 88 -12.67 -6.25 -11.18
C ARG A 88 -13.63 -7.30 -10.64
N LEU A 89 -13.13 -8.27 -9.87
CA LEU A 89 -13.93 -9.34 -9.28
C LEU A 89 -14.98 -8.80 -8.30
N LEU A 90 -14.61 -7.88 -7.40
CA LEU A 90 -15.55 -7.24 -6.48
C LEU A 90 -16.61 -6.41 -7.21
N SER A 91 -16.25 -5.76 -8.32
CA SER A 91 -17.23 -5.05 -9.16
C SER A 91 -18.26 -6.01 -9.76
N GLY A 92 -17.80 -7.14 -10.29
CA GLY A 92 -18.67 -8.20 -10.79
C GLY A 92 -19.55 -8.81 -9.70
N LEU A 93 -18.95 -9.14 -8.54
CA LEU A 93 -19.67 -9.71 -7.40
C LEU A 93 -20.82 -8.81 -6.96
N ARG A 94 -20.57 -7.50 -6.86
CA ARG A 94 -21.61 -6.51 -6.52
C ARG A 94 -22.73 -6.47 -7.57
N ALA A 95 -22.37 -6.46 -8.85
CA ALA A 95 -23.36 -6.41 -9.93
C ALA A 95 -24.26 -7.66 -9.91
N SER A 96 -23.66 -8.84 -9.78
CA SER A 96 -24.40 -10.11 -9.68
C SER A 96 -25.29 -10.16 -8.45
N ALA A 97 -24.78 -9.76 -7.28
CA ALA A 97 -25.55 -9.67 -6.05
C ALA A 97 -26.75 -8.71 -6.18
N LYS A 98 -26.55 -7.54 -6.79
CA LYS A 98 -27.62 -6.56 -7.04
C LYS A 98 -28.71 -7.10 -7.97
N SER A 99 -28.34 -7.90 -8.96
CA SER A 99 -29.27 -8.52 -9.91
C SER A 99 -29.94 -9.80 -9.41
N GLY A 100 -29.55 -10.32 -8.25
CA GLY A 100 -30.04 -11.60 -7.73
C GLY A 100 -29.49 -12.84 -8.48
N ASN A 101 -28.49 -12.68 -9.35
CA ASN A 101 -27.90 -13.79 -10.10
C ASN A 101 -26.95 -14.62 -9.21
N MET A 102 -27.52 -15.57 -8.47
CA MET A 102 -26.79 -16.38 -7.49
C MET A 102 -25.76 -17.34 -8.12
N ASN A 103 -25.95 -17.76 -9.37
CA ASN A 103 -24.98 -18.59 -10.08
C ASN A 103 -23.70 -17.81 -10.37
N GLU A 104 -23.82 -16.58 -10.86
CA GLU A 104 -22.67 -15.70 -11.08
C GLU A 104 -22.02 -15.26 -9.77
N VAL A 105 -22.81 -15.03 -8.70
CA VAL A 105 -22.25 -14.78 -7.36
C VAL A 105 -21.33 -15.93 -6.94
N LYS A 106 -21.79 -17.19 -7.01
CA LYS A 106 -20.98 -18.36 -6.64
C LYS A 106 -19.70 -18.45 -7.49
N LYS A 107 -19.81 -18.28 -8.80
CA LYS A 107 -18.67 -18.33 -9.72
C LYS A 107 -17.63 -17.26 -9.41
N ILE A 108 -18.05 -16.01 -9.22
CA ILE A 108 -17.14 -14.91 -8.91
C ILE A 108 -16.53 -15.08 -7.51
N SER A 109 -17.31 -15.58 -6.54
CA SER A 109 -16.80 -15.90 -5.21
C SER A 109 -15.66 -16.93 -5.26
N LEU A 110 -15.78 -17.98 -6.09
CA LEU A 110 -14.68 -18.94 -6.31
C LEU A 110 -13.43 -18.23 -6.87
N HIS A 111 -13.59 -17.41 -7.91
CA HIS A 111 -12.47 -16.65 -8.46
C HIS A 111 -11.84 -15.67 -7.48
N ILE A 112 -12.59 -15.13 -6.52
CA ILE A 112 -12.02 -14.29 -5.44
C ILE A 112 -11.20 -15.16 -4.49
N LYS A 113 -11.65 -16.37 -4.16
CA LYS A 113 -10.93 -17.34 -3.33
C LYS A 113 -9.62 -17.80 -3.98
N ASP A 114 -9.54 -17.81 -5.31
CA ASP A 114 -8.31 -18.10 -6.05
C ASP A 114 -7.27 -16.95 -6.02
N THR A 115 -7.62 -15.79 -5.45
CA THR A 115 -6.69 -14.67 -5.23
C THR A 115 -6.25 -14.59 -3.78
N ASN A 116 -5.25 -13.75 -3.47
CA ASN A 116 -4.84 -13.47 -2.09
C ASN A 116 -5.82 -12.55 -1.33
N PHE A 117 -7.02 -12.28 -1.83
CA PHE A 117 -8.00 -11.39 -1.18
C PHE A 117 -8.24 -11.74 0.29
N ALA A 118 -8.44 -13.03 0.61
CA ALA A 118 -8.68 -13.48 1.98
C ALA A 118 -7.49 -13.21 2.90
N LEU A 119 -6.28 -13.43 2.39
CA LEU A 119 -5.03 -13.17 3.09
C LEU A 119 -4.85 -11.67 3.35
N TYR A 120 -5.00 -10.83 2.32
CA TYR A 120 -4.90 -9.38 2.46
C TYR A 120 -5.93 -8.84 3.45
N ALA A 121 -7.18 -9.30 3.37
CA ALA A 121 -8.22 -8.90 4.32
C ALA A 121 -7.87 -9.30 5.75
N LYS A 122 -7.32 -10.52 5.96
CA LYS A 122 -6.83 -10.96 7.27
C LYS A 122 -5.71 -10.05 7.77
N LYS A 123 -4.71 -9.73 6.94
CA LYS A 123 -3.64 -8.77 7.27
C LYS A 123 -4.20 -7.43 7.72
N PHE A 124 -5.15 -6.86 6.96
CA PHE A 124 -5.79 -5.59 7.32
C PHE A 124 -6.51 -5.65 8.68
N LEU A 125 -7.20 -6.76 8.96
CA LEU A 125 -7.96 -6.93 10.20
C LEU A 125 -7.03 -7.04 11.43
N GLU A 126 -5.92 -7.75 11.28
CA GLU A 126 -4.93 -8.03 12.32
C GLU A 126 -3.88 -6.93 12.49
N PHE A 127 -3.69 -6.09 11.46
CA PHE A 127 -2.66 -5.06 11.46
C PHE A 127 -2.81 -4.09 12.64
N ASN A 128 -1.71 -3.88 13.34
CA ASN A 128 -1.56 -2.92 14.42
C ASN A 128 -0.40 -1.99 14.09
N ILE A 129 -0.70 -0.72 13.78
CA ILE A 129 0.33 0.26 13.44
C ILE A 129 1.32 0.51 14.58
N ASN A 130 0.93 0.22 15.83
CA ASN A 130 1.78 0.44 16.99
C ASN A 130 2.70 -0.74 17.29
N SER A 131 2.47 -1.93 16.72
CA SER A 131 3.40 -3.05 16.91
C SER A 131 4.73 -2.76 16.24
N ASP A 132 5.77 -3.43 16.73
CA ASP A 132 7.04 -3.48 16.01
C ASP A 132 6.86 -4.31 14.75
N ASP A 133 7.51 -3.84 13.70
CA ASP A 133 7.60 -4.58 12.44
C ASP A 133 8.89 -5.40 12.51
N THR A 134 8.84 -6.68 12.19
CA THR A 134 10.02 -7.55 12.14
C THR A 134 10.64 -7.59 10.76
N ASP A 135 10.00 -6.91 9.80
CA ASP A 135 10.38 -6.95 8.40
C ASP A 135 11.33 -5.81 8.04
N GLU A 136 12.09 -6.05 6.99
CA GLU A 136 13.11 -5.16 6.49
C GLU A 136 12.70 -4.61 5.12
N TYR A 137 12.96 -3.31 4.90
CA TYR A 137 12.44 -2.61 3.75
C TYR A 137 13.44 -1.63 3.14
N ILE A 138 13.42 -1.55 1.81
CA ILE A 138 13.86 -0.38 1.06
C ILE A 138 12.62 0.46 0.72
N TYR A 139 12.68 1.77 0.93
CA TYR A 139 11.60 2.68 0.58
C TYR A 139 12.06 3.76 -0.39
N ILE A 140 11.09 4.30 -1.13
CA ILE A 140 11.26 5.53 -1.91
C ILE A 140 10.31 6.57 -1.32
N LEU A 141 10.86 7.71 -0.88
CA LEU A 141 10.09 8.91 -0.56
C LEU A 141 10.37 9.99 -1.59
N SER A 142 9.39 10.85 -1.84
CA SER A 142 9.61 12.12 -2.53
C SER A 142 8.66 13.18 -2.01
N ARG A 143 8.88 14.43 -2.42
CA ARG A 143 7.88 15.48 -2.21
C ARG A 143 6.89 15.47 -3.37
N ARG A 144 5.69 16.01 -3.15
CA ARG A 144 4.65 16.06 -4.19
C ARG A 144 5.01 17.07 -5.28
N GLU A 145 5.67 18.15 -4.87
CA GLU A 145 6.13 19.28 -5.68
C GLU A 145 7.44 18.95 -6.42
N GLU A 146 8.21 17.97 -5.93
CA GLU A 146 9.48 17.57 -6.51
C GLU A 146 9.54 16.03 -6.62
N LYS A 147 8.93 15.52 -7.69
CA LYS A 147 8.71 14.08 -7.88
C LYS A 147 9.96 13.31 -8.27
N ASP A 148 10.92 13.97 -8.89
CA ASP A 148 12.14 13.33 -9.42
C ASP A 148 13.32 13.48 -8.45
N LEU A 149 13.11 14.16 -7.31
CA LEU A 149 14.04 14.11 -6.19
C LEU A 149 13.58 13.02 -5.23
N LEU A 150 14.27 11.89 -5.28
CA LEU A 150 13.94 10.71 -4.52
C LEU A 150 14.87 10.57 -3.32
N LYS A 151 14.30 10.35 -2.13
CA LYS A 151 15.02 9.81 -1.00
C LYS A 151 14.82 8.30 -1.00
N ILE A 152 15.91 7.55 -1.14
CA ILE A 152 15.87 6.08 -1.18
C ILE A 152 16.71 5.57 -0.02
N GLY A 153 16.10 4.85 0.90
CA GLY A 153 16.82 4.34 2.06
C GLY A 153 16.12 3.14 2.67
N MET A 154 16.64 2.70 3.82
CA MET A 154 16.15 1.50 4.49
C MET A 154 15.50 1.72 5.85
N THR A 155 14.75 0.71 6.28
CA THR A 155 14.17 0.62 7.61
C THR A 155 13.88 -0.83 8.00
N THR A 156 14.17 -1.17 9.26
CA THR A 156 13.75 -2.43 9.93
C THR A 156 12.47 -2.23 10.74
N ARG A 157 11.77 -1.13 10.46
CA ARG A 157 10.55 -0.66 11.12
C ARG A 157 9.55 -0.28 10.06
N ASN A 158 8.30 -0.10 10.46
CA ASN A 158 7.24 0.34 9.56
C ASN A 158 7.61 1.62 8.76
N VAL A 159 7.42 1.59 7.43
CA VAL A 159 7.78 2.69 6.52
C VAL A 159 7.05 4.00 6.85
N LEU A 160 5.80 3.96 7.30
CA LEU A 160 5.10 5.19 7.71
C LEU A 160 5.71 5.81 8.96
N LYS A 161 6.11 4.99 9.95
CA LYS A 161 6.85 5.48 11.13
C LYS A 161 8.16 6.14 10.71
N ARG A 162 8.93 5.49 9.83
CA ARG A 162 10.19 6.05 9.33
C ARG A 162 9.99 7.36 8.56
N CYS A 163 8.95 7.44 7.72
CA CYS A 163 8.60 8.65 7.00
C CYS A 163 8.22 9.80 7.96
N GLN A 164 7.49 9.50 9.04
CA GLN A 164 7.16 10.50 10.07
C GLN A 164 8.40 11.02 10.80
N GLU A 165 9.35 10.14 11.16
CA GLU A 165 10.63 10.54 11.76
C GLU A 165 11.41 11.51 10.86
N ILE A 166 11.51 11.18 9.56
CA ILE A 166 12.19 12.03 8.58
C ILE A 166 11.50 13.39 8.50
N ASN A 167 10.17 13.41 8.48
CA ASN A 167 9.39 14.64 8.43
C ASN A 167 9.44 15.48 9.71
N ALA A 168 9.82 14.89 10.85
CA ALA A 168 9.99 15.59 12.11
C ALA A 168 11.37 16.26 12.27
N ALA A 169 12.32 15.97 11.39
CA ALA A 169 13.68 16.51 11.46
C ALA A 169 13.71 18.04 11.24
N THR A 170 14.60 18.71 11.97
CA THR A 170 14.84 20.15 11.81
C THR A 170 15.29 20.45 10.37
N GLY A 171 14.58 21.36 9.69
CA GLY A 171 14.88 21.74 8.29
C GLY A 171 13.97 21.11 7.23
N VAL A 172 13.06 20.19 7.59
CA VAL A 172 12.02 19.72 6.66
C VAL A 172 10.83 20.68 6.68
N VAL A 173 10.73 21.51 5.64
CA VAL A 173 9.64 22.49 5.50
C VAL A 173 8.37 21.85 4.92
N PHE A 174 8.53 20.97 3.94
CA PHE A 174 7.43 20.25 3.29
C PHE A 174 7.60 18.74 3.49
N PRO A 175 6.54 18.01 3.87
CA PRO A 175 6.67 16.61 4.22
C PRO A 175 6.96 15.74 2.99
N TYR A 176 7.91 14.82 3.16
CA TYR A 176 8.10 13.69 2.27
C TYR A 176 6.91 12.74 2.34
N SER A 177 6.61 12.17 1.18
CA SER A 177 5.51 11.24 0.95
C SER A 177 6.09 9.89 0.53
N PRO A 178 5.64 8.78 1.13
CA PRO A 178 6.05 7.45 0.69
C PRO A 178 5.47 7.16 -0.69
N ARG A 179 6.29 6.62 -1.59
CA ARG A 179 5.89 6.28 -2.96
C ARG A 179 5.95 4.78 -3.24
N LYS A 180 7.00 4.12 -2.76
CA LYS A 180 7.20 2.69 -2.95
C LYS A 180 7.89 2.09 -1.73
N VAL A 181 7.63 0.82 -1.54
CA VAL A 181 8.34 -0.03 -0.60
C VAL A 181 8.69 -1.35 -1.29
N PHE A 182 9.87 -1.86 -0.98
CA PHE A 182 10.35 -3.19 -1.33
C PHE A 182 10.69 -3.90 -0.04
N ARG A 183 10.08 -5.05 0.18
CA ARG A 183 10.40 -5.89 1.33
C ARG A 183 11.61 -6.76 0.97
N VAL A 184 12.59 -6.81 1.85
CA VAL A 184 13.91 -7.39 1.58
C VAL A 184 14.35 -8.31 2.70
N LYS A 185 15.26 -9.25 2.39
CA LYS A 185 15.81 -10.22 3.36
C LYS A 185 16.87 -9.60 4.28
N ASP A 186 17.64 -8.66 3.74
CA ASP A 186 18.68 -7.89 4.44
C ASP A 186 18.64 -6.46 3.92
N SER A 187 18.13 -5.53 4.72
CA SER A 187 17.98 -4.14 4.29
C SER A 187 19.28 -3.37 4.20
N LYS A 188 20.32 -3.77 4.95
CA LYS A 188 21.63 -3.12 4.87
C LYS A 188 22.31 -3.46 3.56
N GLU A 189 22.34 -4.74 3.21
CA GLU A 189 22.91 -5.17 1.95
C GLU A 189 22.09 -4.66 0.76
N ALA A 190 20.75 -4.73 0.85
CA ALA A 190 19.85 -4.18 -0.16
C ALA A 190 20.05 -2.68 -0.38
N GLU A 191 20.20 -1.90 0.69
CA GLU A 191 20.48 -0.46 0.58
C GLU A 191 21.82 -0.23 -0.11
N ARG A 192 22.87 -0.95 0.31
CA ARG A 192 24.22 -0.84 -0.26
C ARG A 192 24.22 -1.09 -1.78
N VAL A 193 23.62 -2.19 -2.24
CA VAL A 193 23.59 -2.51 -3.68
C VAL A 193 22.71 -1.55 -4.48
N VAL A 194 21.55 -1.16 -3.93
CA VAL A 194 20.67 -0.17 -4.57
C VAL A 194 21.39 1.17 -4.73
N HIS A 195 22.09 1.61 -3.69
CA HIS A 195 22.85 2.86 -3.67
C HIS A 195 24.04 2.84 -4.60
N GLN A 196 24.69 1.69 -4.79
CA GLN A 196 25.80 1.51 -5.72
C GLN A 196 25.32 1.62 -7.18
N VAL A 197 24.20 0.98 -7.52
CA VAL A 197 23.65 1.02 -8.89
C VAL A 197 23.07 2.40 -9.23
N LEU A 198 22.54 3.12 -8.23
CA LEU A 198 21.97 4.46 -8.42
C LEU A 198 22.99 5.60 -8.25
N ASP A 199 24.28 5.30 -8.09
CA ASP A 199 25.28 6.31 -7.68
C ASP A 199 25.42 7.45 -8.70
N GLU A 200 25.28 7.15 -9.99
CA GLU A 200 25.30 8.18 -11.05
C GLU A 200 24.17 9.22 -10.92
N TYR A 201 23.06 8.87 -10.28
CA TYR A 201 21.94 9.76 -10.01
C TYR A 201 22.06 10.49 -8.67
N ARG A 202 23.07 10.16 -7.85
CA ARG A 202 23.22 10.69 -6.50
C ARG A 202 23.62 12.16 -6.54
N ILE A 203 22.89 13.00 -5.82
CA ILE A 203 23.13 14.45 -5.81
C ILE A 203 24.33 14.81 -4.93
N ARG A 204 24.55 14.06 -3.86
CA ARG A 204 25.65 14.25 -2.92
C ARG A 204 26.12 12.91 -2.38
N ALA A 205 27.43 12.68 -2.36
CA ALA A 205 28.03 11.44 -1.86
C ALA A 205 27.64 11.10 -0.42
N ASP A 206 27.43 12.11 0.45
CA ASP A 206 27.10 11.94 1.86
C ASP A 206 25.59 11.75 2.14
N ARG A 207 24.74 11.75 1.11
CA ARG A 207 23.29 11.65 1.31
C ARG A 207 22.60 10.68 0.37
N GLU A 208 21.47 10.18 0.84
CA GLU A 208 20.62 9.19 0.18
C GLU A 208 19.58 9.84 -0.75
N PHE A 209 19.99 10.88 -1.50
CA PHE A 209 19.13 11.63 -2.42
C PHE A 209 19.59 11.46 -3.87
N PHE A 210 18.64 11.10 -4.72
CA PHE A 210 18.87 10.73 -6.10
C PHE A 210 17.96 11.56 -7.01
N LYS A 211 18.51 12.09 -8.11
CA LYS A 211 17.77 12.81 -9.14
C LYS A 211 17.52 11.89 -10.33
N CYS A 212 16.38 11.21 -10.31
CA CYS A 212 15.97 10.31 -11.39
C CYS A 212 14.45 10.20 -11.47
N ASP A 213 13.94 9.79 -12.63
CA ASP A 213 12.51 9.50 -12.79
C ASP A 213 12.10 8.34 -11.87
N TYR A 214 10.90 8.43 -11.30
CA TYR A 214 10.40 7.45 -10.36
C TYR A 214 10.22 6.05 -10.95
N SER A 215 9.77 5.95 -12.21
CA SER A 215 9.59 4.66 -12.87
C SER A 215 10.94 3.99 -13.11
N SER A 216 11.94 4.74 -13.61
CA SER A 216 13.31 4.26 -13.77
C SER A 216 13.93 3.83 -12.44
N ALA A 217 13.74 4.60 -11.37
CA ALA A 217 14.21 4.22 -10.04
C ALA A 217 13.59 2.89 -9.56
N CYS A 218 12.28 2.71 -9.77
CA CYS A 218 11.62 1.45 -9.43
C CYS A 218 12.21 0.28 -10.23
N GLU A 219 12.39 0.42 -11.54
CA GLU A 219 12.93 -0.62 -12.41
C GLU A 219 14.36 -1.01 -12.02
N ILE A 220 15.23 -0.02 -11.77
CA ILE A 220 16.61 -0.25 -11.35
C ILE A 220 16.66 -0.98 -10.00
N ILE A 221 15.87 -0.53 -9.02
CA ILE A 221 15.81 -1.17 -7.70
C ILE A 221 15.27 -2.60 -7.82
N GLU A 222 14.20 -2.81 -8.60
CA GLU A 222 13.63 -4.14 -8.79
C GLU A 222 14.58 -5.09 -9.51
N GLY A 223 15.34 -4.61 -10.50
CA GLY A 223 16.39 -5.39 -11.16
C GLY A 223 17.50 -5.78 -10.17
N CYS A 224 18.06 -4.78 -9.48
CA CYS A 224 19.15 -4.97 -8.54
C CYS A 224 18.79 -5.93 -7.39
N LEU A 225 17.62 -5.77 -6.77
CA LEU A 225 17.17 -6.66 -5.70
C LEU A 225 16.94 -8.09 -6.19
N ARG A 226 16.54 -8.29 -7.45
CA ARG A 226 16.35 -9.62 -8.03
C ARG A 226 17.68 -10.30 -8.35
N GLU A 227 18.61 -9.58 -8.98
CA GLU A 227 19.94 -10.09 -9.33
C GLU A 227 20.74 -10.56 -8.12
N ASN A 228 20.53 -9.91 -6.96
CA ASN A 228 21.20 -10.24 -5.71
C ASN A 228 20.36 -11.17 -4.78
N ASP A 229 19.21 -11.69 -5.23
CA ASP A 229 18.29 -12.50 -4.42
C ASP A 229 17.90 -11.87 -3.06
N LEU A 230 17.71 -10.54 -3.04
CA LEU A 230 17.42 -9.77 -1.83
C LEU A 230 15.93 -9.55 -1.60
N PHE A 231 15.08 -9.82 -2.59
CA PHE A 231 13.63 -9.73 -2.41
C PHE A 231 13.13 -10.71 -1.36
N TYR A 232 12.33 -10.20 -0.44
CA TYR A 232 11.54 -11.05 0.45
C TYR A 232 10.22 -11.37 -0.25
N TYR A 233 10.11 -12.58 -0.78
CA TYR A 233 8.85 -13.07 -1.32
C TYR A 233 7.94 -13.49 -0.18
N LYS A 234 6.86 -12.73 0.00
CA LYS A 234 5.73 -13.15 0.82
C LYS A 234 4.54 -13.27 -0.11
N TYR A 235 4.28 -14.52 -0.50
CA TYR A 235 3.15 -14.98 -1.32
C TYR A 235 3.27 -14.68 -2.82
#